data_AF-A0A0R1EFT3-F1
#
_entry.id   AF-A0A0R1EFT3-F1
#
_cell.length_a   1.000
_cell.length_b   1.000
_cell.length_c   1.000
_cell.angle_alpha   90.00
_cell.angle_beta   90.00
_cell.angle_gamma   90.00
#
_symmetry.space_group_name_H-M   'P 1'
#
loop_
_entity.id
_entity.type
_entity.pdbx_description
1 polymer ?
#
loop_
_entity_poly.entity_id
_entity_poly.type
_entity_poly.pdbx_seq_one_letter_code
_entity_poly.pdbx_strand_id
1 'polypeptide(L)'
;MDLQRVLEKCGNFGPYQILLLGLYGYTNIVSSFHYFSQTLISFTPPYRCSAPVEEYSQNFTERFSCSVLQYDEDRTSFRHSKCSSWDFDKESNYESVTTELEWVCDDAYKLAVGQSFFFIGSALGSIFFGYLADRIGRLPACVLSTLTGASGDFFTSFVGSLPWFSFTRFISGLSSDTQYVLMYILVFEYLSPQHRTFGLNIIMGVFYSIGLMISPWIAIWLGNWRSYLWAASLPALGMLLFPLFLHESVEWLLTKGKFDKAVSNLKSVAKFNRRQVEDSVFDEFIKHYREKLNSTQKKSSDTFM
;
A
#
# COMPACT_ATOMS: atom_id res chain seq x y z
N MET A 1 -7.25 26.14 25.49
CA MET A 1 -6.26 26.27 24.39
C MET A 1 -6.36 25.05 23.46
N ASP A 2 -6.51 25.27 22.15
CA ASP A 2 -6.60 24.17 21.16
C ASP A 2 -5.22 23.59 20.80
N LEU A 3 -5.19 22.33 20.36
CA LEU A 3 -3.95 21.62 19.96
C LEU A 3 -3.09 22.42 18.97
N GLN A 4 -3.72 23.09 18.01
CA GLN A 4 -3.00 23.89 17.01
C GLN A 4 -2.16 25.01 17.64
N ARG A 5 -2.70 25.72 18.63
CA ARG A 5 -1.99 26.80 19.34
C ARG A 5 -0.81 26.28 20.16
N VAL A 6 -0.94 25.07 20.70
CA VAL A 6 0.17 24.42 21.42
C VAL A 6 1.26 23.98 20.45
N LEU A 7 0.89 23.40 19.31
CA LEU A 7 1.84 23.02 18.26
C LEU A 7 2.58 24.24 17.69
N GLU A 8 1.89 25.37 17.51
CA GLU A 8 2.51 26.64 17.11
C GLU A 8 3.63 27.06 18.08
N LYS A 9 3.38 26.94 19.40
CA LYS A 9 4.39 27.20 20.43
C LYS A 9 5.51 26.16 20.45
N CYS A 10 5.21 24.89 20.16
CA CYS A 10 6.20 23.81 20.03
C CYS A 10 7.04 23.90 18.74
N GLY A 11 6.67 24.79 17.83
CA GLY A 11 7.34 25.01 16.55
C GLY A 11 6.50 24.52 15.38
N ASN A 12 6.15 25.46 14.49
CA ASN A 12 5.34 25.22 13.28
C ASN A 12 5.96 24.20 12.32
N PHE A 13 7.14 24.52 11.80
CA PHE A 13 7.85 23.76 10.77
C PHE A 13 9.32 23.60 11.18
N GLY A 14 9.54 22.86 12.26
CA GLY A 14 10.87 22.60 12.80
C GLY A 14 11.49 21.31 12.25
N PRO A 15 12.70 20.97 12.73
CA PRO A 15 13.38 19.72 12.40
C PRO A 15 12.52 18.46 12.56
N TYR A 16 11.62 18.42 13.56
CA TYR A 16 10.74 17.28 13.77
C TYR A 16 9.74 17.13 12.61
N GLN A 17 9.12 18.22 12.18
CA GLN A 17 8.20 18.21 11.05
C GLN A 17 8.91 17.84 9.75
N ILE A 18 10.15 18.28 9.54
CA ILE A 18 10.95 17.89 8.36
C ILE A 18 11.23 16.37 8.38
N LEU A 19 11.62 15.81 9.53
CA LEU A 19 11.80 14.37 9.69
C LEU A 19 10.50 13.60 9.42
N LEU A 20 9.39 14.05 10.00
CA LEU A 20 8.06 13.47 9.81
C LEU A 20 7.64 13.47 8.34
N LEU A 21 7.89 14.58 7.62
CA LEU A 21 7.63 14.72 6.20
C LEU A 21 8.53 13.82 5.34
N GLY A 22 9.79 13.64 5.71
CA GLY A 22 10.70 12.70 5.05
C GLY A 22 10.23 11.25 5.20
N LEU A 23 9.84 10.85 6.42
CA LEU A 23 9.28 9.53 6.69
C LEU A 23 7.92 9.32 5.97
N TYR A 24 7.11 10.37 5.86
CA TYR A 24 5.89 10.34 5.06
C TYR A 24 6.19 10.12 3.57
N GLY A 25 7.18 10.83 3.02
CA GLY A 25 7.64 10.61 1.65
C GLY A 25 8.13 9.17 1.41
N TYR A 26 8.88 8.61 2.37
CA TYR A 26 9.28 7.20 2.34
C TYR A 26 8.08 6.25 2.28
N THR A 27 7.09 6.43 3.16
CA THR A 27 5.86 5.61 3.16
C THR A 27 5.13 5.70 1.82
N ASN A 28 5.10 6.87 1.16
CA ASN A 28 4.48 7.04 -0.15
C ASN A 28 5.22 6.29 -1.26
N ILE A 29 6.56 6.26 -1.24
CA ILE A 29 7.34 5.44 -2.20
C ILE A 29 7.03 3.96 -2.00
N VAL A 30 7.07 3.46 -0.75
CA VAL A 30 6.75 2.06 -0.45
C VAL A 30 5.32 1.70 -0.86
N SER A 31 4.37 2.59 -0.56
CA SER A 31 2.96 2.40 -0.94
C SER A 31 2.79 2.37 -2.45
N SER A 32 3.54 3.18 -3.19
CA SER A 32 3.55 3.19 -4.65
C SER A 32 4.03 1.86 -5.21
N PHE A 33 5.14 1.33 -4.71
CA PHE A 33 5.64 0.01 -5.13
C PHE A 33 4.61 -1.09 -4.89
N HIS A 34 4.02 -1.13 -3.69
CA HIS A 34 2.97 -2.07 -3.32
C HIS A 34 1.74 -1.99 -4.23
N TYR A 35 1.21 -0.79 -4.46
CA TYR A 35 0.02 -0.61 -5.29
C TYR A 35 0.30 -0.94 -6.75
N PHE A 36 1.45 -0.52 -7.27
CA PHE A 36 1.82 -0.73 -8.67
C PHE A 36 2.26 -2.17 -8.97
N SER A 37 2.59 -2.96 -7.95
CA SER A 37 2.74 -4.42 -8.07
C SER A 37 1.56 -5.04 -8.79
N GLN A 38 0.32 -4.54 -8.60
CA GLN A 38 -0.85 -5.09 -9.30
C GLN A 38 -0.67 -5.15 -10.81
N THR A 39 -0.25 -4.02 -11.38
CA THR A 39 -0.09 -3.85 -12.81
C THR A 39 1.11 -4.64 -13.32
N LEU A 40 2.24 -4.54 -12.61
CA LEU A 40 3.51 -5.14 -13.06
C LEU A 40 3.52 -6.66 -12.96
N ILE A 41 2.89 -7.27 -11.95
CA ILE A 41 2.83 -8.74 -11.87
C ILE A 41 1.83 -9.33 -12.87
N SER A 42 0.80 -8.56 -13.25
CA SER A 42 -0.35 -9.02 -14.05
C SER A 42 -0.27 -8.66 -15.53
N PHE A 43 0.87 -8.13 -15.99
CA PHE A 43 1.05 -7.71 -17.37
C PHE A 43 1.02 -8.92 -18.32
N THR A 44 0.13 -8.88 -19.32
CA THR A 44 0.04 -9.91 -20.35
C THR A 44 0.62 -9.37 -21.66
N PRO A 45 1.83 -9.78 -22.09
CA PRO A 45 2.34 -9.42 -23.40
C PRO A 45 1.53 -10.12 -24.51
N PRO A 46 1.64 -9.70 -25.77
CA PRO A 46 1.12 -10.47 -26.90
C PRO A 46 1.64 -11.91 -26.87
N TYR A 47 0.77 -12.86 -27.20
CA TYR A 47 1.09 -14.28 -27.14
C TYR A 47 0.43 -15.06 -28.28
N ARG A 48 1.07 -16.15 -28.66
CA ARG A 48 0.62 -17.07 -29.72
C ARG A 48 0.75 -18.50 -29.25
N CYS A 49 -0.05 -19.38 -29.80
CA CYS A 49 0.08 -20.80 -29.46
C CYS A 49 1.43 -21.36 -29.92
N SER A 50 2.14 -22.04 -29.01
CA SER A 50 3.31 -22.84 -29.34
C SER A 50 2.81 -24.15 -29.95
N ALA A 51 3.00 -24.35 -31.25
CA ALA A 51 2.54 -25.55 -31.93
C ALA A 51 3.60 -26.66 -31.79
N PRO A 52 3.23 -27.92 -31.52
CA PRO A 52 4.18 -29.02 -31.50
C PRO A 52 4.82 -29.17 -32.90
N VAL A 53 6.13 -28.97 -32.97
CA VAL A 53 6.93 -28.92 -34.20
C VAL A 53 7.04 -30.29 -34.89
N GLU A 54 6.71 -31.38 -34.19
CA GLU A 54 7.07 -32.74 -34.61
C GLU A 54 6.03 -33.46 -35.48
N GLU A 55 4.80 -32.93 -35.65
CA GLU A 55 3.73 -33.74 -36.27
C GLU A 55 3.22 -33.22 -37.63
N TYR A 56 3.45 -31.95 -38.01
CA TYR A 56 2.86 -31.39 -39.25
C TYR A 56 3.67 -30.25 -39.91
N SER A 57 3.50 -30.10 -41.23
CA SER A 57 4.12 -29.05 -42.07
C SER A 57 3.68 -27.63 -41.67
N GLN A 58 4.65 -26.72 -41.50
CA GLN A 58 4.41 -25.30 -41.18
C GLN A 58 3.51 -24.58 -42.19
N ASN A 59 3.40 -25.07 -43.43
CA ASN A 59 2.63 -24.43 -44.50
C ASN A 59 1.10 -24.58 -44.36
N PHE A 60 0.64 -25.45 -43.46
CA PHE A 60 -0.77 -25.79 -43.27
C PHE A 60 -1.28 -25.50 -41.86
N THR A 61 -0.50 -24.79 -41.04
CA THR A 61 -0.86 -24.52 -39.64
C THR A 61 -1.00 -23.02 -39.39
N GLU A 62 -2.21 -22.57 -39.06
CA GLU A 62 -2.47 -21.22 -38.58
C GLU A 62 -2.56 -21.21 -37.05
N ARG A 63 -1.73 -20.34 -36.43
CA ARG A 63 -1.61 -20.22 -34.98
C ARG A 63 -2.32 -18.97 -34.49
N PHE A 64 -3.38 -19.17 -33.72
CA PHE A 64 -4.07 -18.11 -33.00
C PHE A 64 -3.57 -18.06 -31.54
N SER A 65 -4.04 -17.08 -30.77
CA SER A 65 -3.66 -16.95 -29.36
C SER A 65 -4.17 -18.11 -28.50
N CYS A 66 -5.34 -18.69 -28.81
CA CYS A 66 -5.97 -19.72 -27.97
C CYS A 66 -6.28 -21.04 -28.69
N SER A 67 -6.00 -21.12 -29.98
CA SER A 67 -6.30 -22.28 -30.81
C SER A 67 -5.29 -22.43 -31.94
N VAL A 68 -5.22 -23.64 -32.45
CA VAL A 68 -4.45 -23.98 -33.65
C VAL A 68 -5.44 -24.51 -34.68
N LEU A 69 -5.39 -23.95 -35.89
CA LEU A 69 -6.09 -24.49 -37.04
C LEU A 69 -5.08 -25.21 -37.94
N GLN A 70 -5.35 -26.47 -38.21
CA GLN A 70 -4.57 -27.29 -39.13
C GLN A 70 -5.41 -27.58 -40.37
N TYR A 71 -4.94 -27.17 -41.54
CA TYR A 71 -5.59 -27.42 -42.80
C TYR A 71 -5.10 -28.72 -43.42
N ASP A 72 -5.97 -29.43 -44.14
CA ASP A 72 -5.54 -30.51 -45.03
C ASP A 72 -4.72 -29.94 -46.22
N GLU A 73 -3.97 -30.79 -46.93
CA GLU A 73 -3.14 -30.37 -48.07
C GLU A 73 -3.92 -29.60 -49.14
N ASP A 74 -5.18 -29.96 -49.37
CA ASP A 74 -6.08 -29.31 -50.33
C ASP A 74 -6.78 -28.05 -49.78
N ARG A 75 -6.55 -27.70 -48.50
CA ARG A 75 -7.18 -26.57 -47.77
C ARG A 75 -8.71 -26.55 -47.75
N THR A 76 -9.34 -27.69 -48.00
CA THR A 76 -10.81 -27.84 -48.04
C THR A 76 -11.42 -28.09 -46.67
N SER A 77 -10.63 -28.62 -45.74
CA SER A 77 -11.04 -28.98 -44.39
C SER A 77 -9.98 -28.52 -43.37
N PHE A 78 -10.42 -28.30 -42.13
CA PHE A 78 -9.52 -27.92 -41.04
C PHE A 78 -9.85 -28.66 -39.74
N ARG A 79 -8.82 -28.94 -38.95
CA ARG A 79 -8.92 -29.43 -37.58
C ARG A 79 -8.68 -28.28 -36.62
N HIS A 80 -9.58 -28.12 -35.66
CA HIS A 80 -9.46 -27.15 -34.59
C HIS A 80 -8.96 -27.84 -33.32
N SER A 81 -7.80 -27.43 -32.83
CA SER A 81 -7.20 -27.94 -31.60
C SER A 81 -7.04 -26.82 -30.57
N LYS A 82 -7.31 -27.14 -29.30
CA LYS A 82 -7.01 -26.22 -28.19
C LYS A 82 -5.50 -26.08 -28.02
N CYS A 83 -5.07 -24.87 -27.67
CA CYS A 83 -3.67 -24.62 -27.36
C CYS A 83 -3.31 -25.19 -25.97
N SER A 84 -2.12 -25.77 -25.84
CA SER A 84 -1.60 -26.33 -24.58
C SER A 84 -0.38 -25.61 -24.02
N SER A 85 0.27 -24.75 -24.80
CA SER A 85 1.50 -24.04 -24.44
C SER A 85 1.64 -22.78 -25.28
N TRP A 86 2.25 -21.71 -24.75
CA TRP A 86 2.26 -20.41 -25.41
C TRP A 86 3.66 -19.82 -25.59
N ASP A 87 3.88 -19.23 -26.76
CA ASP A 87 5.02 -18.37 -27.01
C ASP A 87 4.62 -16.92 -26.71
N PHE A 88 5.28 -16.30 -25.73
CA PHE A 88 5.03 -14.92 -25.30
C PHE A 88 6.07 -13.96 -25.89
N ASP A 89 5.60 -12.89 -26.53
CA ASP A 89 6.44 -11.80 -27.05
C ASP A 89 6.82 -10.85 -25.89
N LYS A 90 7.72 -11.32 -25.00
CA LYS A 90 8.12 -10.60 -23.77
C LYS A 90 8.85 -9.30 -24.08
N GLU A 91 8.34 -8.17 -23.60
CA GLU A 91 9.05 -6.89 -23.63
C GLU A 91 10.19 -6.89 -22.61
N SER A 92 11.42 -6.55 -23.05
CA SER A 92 12.62 -6.54 -22.20
C SER A 92 12.89 -7.86 -21.44
N ASN A 93 12.43 -9.00 -21.98
CA ASN A 93 12.49 -10.32 -21.34
C ASN A 93 11.80 -10.40 -19.97
N TYR A 94 10.91 -9.47 -19.64
CA TYR A 94 10.21 -9.47 -18.36
C TYR A 94 9.20 -10.62 -18.28
N GLU A 95 9.26 -11.37 -17.18
CA GLU A 95 8.35 -12.46 -16.87
C GLU A 95 7.31 -12.03 -15.84
N SER A 96 6.04 -12.13 -16.21
CA SER A 96 4.87 -11.85 -15.36
C SER A 96 4.21 -13.13 -14.87
N VAL A 97 3.25 -13.00 -13.96
CA VAL A 97 2.46 -14.14 -13.46
C VAL A 97 1.71 -14.84 -14.60
N THR A 98 1.28 -14.08 -15.60
CA THR A 98 0.52 -14.62 -16.74
C THR A 98 1.41 -15.39 -17.69
N THR A 99 2.66 -14.94 -17.88
CA THR A 99 3.61 -15.66 -18.74
C THR A 99 4.21 -16.88 -18.04
N GLU A 100 4.43 -16.82 -16.72
CA GLU A 100 5.01 -17.93 -15.97
C GLU A 100 4.00 -19.05 -15.70
N LEU A 101 2.76 -18.71 -15.35
CA LEU A 101 1.71 -19.68 -15.03
C LEU A 101 0.76 -19.96 -16.20
N GLU A 102 1.03 -19.37 -17.37
CA GLU A 102 0.24 -19.48 -18.61
C GLU A 102 -1.26 -19.17 -18.40
N TRP A 103 -1.58 -18.17 -17.55
CA TRP A 103 -2.96 -17.74 -17.29
C TRP A 103 -3.52 -16.90 -18.43
N VAL A 104 -3.74 -17.55 -19.56
CA VAL A 104 -4.31 -17.00 -20.80
C VAL A 104 -5.50 -17.85 -21.26
N CYS A 105 -6.27 -17.36 -22.24
CA CYS A 105 -7.40 -18.09 -22.82
C CYS A 105 -8.41 -18.57 -21.77
N ASP A 106 -8.72 -19.88 -21.70
CA ASP A 106 -9.65 -20.48 -20.75
C ASP A 106 -9.25 -20.20 -19.28
N ASP A 107 -7.97 -19.89 -19.02
CA ASP A 107 -7.42 -19.62 -17.69
C ASP A 107 -7.20 -18.12 -17.40
N ALA A 108 -7.52 -17.22 -18.33
CA ALA A 108 -7.34 -15.77 -18.14
C ALA A 108 -8.14 -15.22 -16.94
N TYR A 109 -9.26 -15.85 -16.59
CA TYR A 109 -10.07 -15.46 -15.43
C TYR A 109 -9.33 -15.60 -14.10
N LYS A 110 -8.32 -16.49 -14.01
CA LYS A 110 -7.55 -16.75 -12.78
C LYS A 110 -6.89 -15.47 -12.27
N LEU A 111 -6.36 -14.66 -13.19
CA LEU A 111 -5.77 -13.36 -12.89
C LEU A 111 -6.80 -12.38 -12.32
N ALA A 112 -7.95 -12.26 -12.99
CA ALA A 112 -9.05 -11.39 -12.58
C ALA A 112 -9.62 -11.77 -11.20
N VAL A 113 -9.68 -13.07 -10.89
CA VAL A 113 -10.08 -13.56 -9.57
C VAL A 113 -9.08 -13.11 -8.51
N GLY A 114 -7.77 -13.30 -8.72
CA GLY A 114 -6.75 -12.84 -7.76
C GLY A 114 -6.79 -11.33 -7.52
N GLN A 115 -6.99 -10.54 -8.58
CA GLN A 115 -7.17 -9.08 -8.49
C GLN A 115 -8.44 -8.70 -7.71
N SER A 116 -9.54 -9.42 -7.91
CA SER A 116 -10.78 -9.21 -7.18
C SER A 116 -10.58 -9.43 -5.67
N PHE A 117 -9.86 -10.49 -5.29
CA PHE A 117 -9.53 -10.76 -3.88
C PHE A 117 -8.66 -9.66 -3.26
N PHE A 118 -7.74 -9.05 -4.01
CA PHE A 118 -6.99 -7.89 -3.53
C PHE A 118 -7.91 -6.70 -3.20
N PHE A 119 -8.85 -6.35 -4.07
CA PHE A 119 -9.77 -5.23 -3.82
C PHE A 119 -10.76 -5.53 -2.68
N ILE A 120 -11.24 -6.77 -2.57
CA ILE A 120 -12.02 -7.22 -1.39
C ILE A 120 -11.18 -7.05 -0.12
N GLY A 121 -9.89 -7.44 -0.18
CA GLY A 121 -8.92 -7.19 0.88
C GLY A 121 -8.82 -5.70 1.23
N SER A 122 -8.71 -4.81 0.25
CA SER A 122 -8.63 -3.36 0.47
C SER A 122 -9.84 -2.79 1.22
N ALA A 123 -11.04 -3.21 0.83
CA ALA A 123 -12.27 -2.79 1.47
C ALA A 123 -12.35 -3.27 2.93
N LEU A 124 -12.09 -4.56 3.17
CA LEU A 124 -12.13 -5.12 4.53
C LEU A 124 -10.99 -4.62 5.40
N GLY A 125 -9.81 -4.43 4.82
CA GLY A 125 -8.62 -3.86 5.46
C GLY A 125 -8.86 -2.44 5.95
N SER A 126 -9.52 -1.61 5.13
CA SER A 126 -9.97 -0.26 5.51
C SER A 126 -10.79 -0.22 6.78
N ILE A 127 -11.74 -1.14 6.91
CA ILE A 127 -12.57 -1.26 8.10
C ILE A 127 -11.75 -1.81 9.28
N PHE A 128 -10.99 -2.89 9.05
CA PHE A 128 -10.25 -3.58 10.10
C PHE A 128 -9.13 -2.72 10.70
N PHE A 129 -8.23 -2.18 9.89
CA PHE A 129 -7.13 -1.33 10.37
C PHE A 129 -7.62 0.05 10.78
N GLY A 130 -8.72 0.56 10.23
CA GLY A 130 -9.40 1.75 10.75
C GLY A 130 -9.86 1.54 12.19
N TYR A 131 -10.60 0.45 12.46
CA TYR A 131 -10.99 0.06 13.81
C TYR A 131 -9.78 -0.16 14.72
N LEU A 132 -8.74 -0.84 14.21
CA LEU A 132 -7.53 -1.11 14.98
C LEU A 132 -6.83 0.19 15.36
N ALA A 133 -6.71 1.15 14.44
CA ALA A 133 -6.11 2.46 14.68
C ALA A 133 -6.80 3.25 15.79
N ASP A 134 -8.12 3.10 15.93
CA ASP A 134 -8.88 3.69 17.02
C ASP A 134 -8.67 2.98 18.37
N ARG A 135 -8.25 1.72 18.36
CA ARG A 135 -8.02 0.92 19.57
C ARG A 135 -6.59 0.99 20.08
N ILE A 136 -5.61 0.85 19.21
CA ILE A 136 -4.18 0.75 19.61
C ILE A 136 -3.37 2.02 19.33
N GLY A 137 -3.88 2.93 18.51
CA GLY A 137 -3.18 4.14 18.07
C GLY A 137 -2.91 4.12 16.57
N ARG A 138 -2.61 5.29 15.99
CA ARG A 138 -2.49 5.48 14.55
C ARG A 138 -1.15 4.93 14.07
N LEU A 139 -0.09 5.14 14.84
CA LEU A 139 1.27 4.72 14.46
C LEU A 139 1.44 3.19 14.47
N PRO A 140 1.08 2.44 15.54
CA PRO A 140 1.12 0.98 15.53
C PRO A 140 0.22 0.38 14.44
N ALA A 141 -0.98 0.93 14.23
CA ALA A 141 -1.87 0.44 13.18
C ALA A 141 -1.31 0.68 11.78
N CYS A 142 -0.65 1.81 11.54
CA CYS A 142 0.05 2.11 10.29
C CYS A 142 1.16 1.07 10.03
N VAL A 143 2.01 0.82 11.03
CA VAL A 143 3.09 -0.19 10.92
C VAL A 143 2.53 -1.59 10.66
N LEU A 144 1.51 -2.01 11.42
CA LEU A 144 0.89 -3.33 11.25
C LEU A 144 0.21 -3.49 9.90
N SER A 145 -0.47 -2.44 9.41
CA SER A 145 -1.09 -2.42 8.08
C SER A 145 -0.03 -2.63 7.01
N THR A 146 0.99 -1.76 6.96
CA THR A 146 2.05 -1.84 5.95
C THR A 146 2.79 -3.18 5.97
N LEU A 147 3.09 -3.73 7.15
CA LEU A 147 3.73 -5.04 7.27
C LEU A 147 2.83 -6.19 6.80
N THR A 148 1.51 -6.07 6.99
CA THR A 148 0.53 -7.05 6.48
C THR A 148 0.52 -7.04 4.96
N GLY A 149 0.49 -5.85 4.34
CA GLY A 149 0.57 -5.68 2.89
C GLY A 149 1.86 -6.26 2.30
N ALA A 150 2.99 -5.91 2.90
CA ALA A 150 4.31 -6.40 2.52
C ALA A 150 4.43 -7.92 2.68
N SER A 151 3.88 -8.49 3.74
CA SER A 151 3.84 -9.95 3.94
C SER A 151 3.01 -10.61 2.84
N GLY A 152 1.85 -10.04 2.50
CA GLY A 152 1.01 -10.52 1.40
C GLY A 152 1.77 -10.56 0.08
N ASP A 153 2.43 -9.48 -0.31
CA ASP A 153 3.24 -9.40 -1.54
C ASP A 153 4.42 -10.37 -1.51
N PHE A 154 5.14 -10.45 -0.38
CA PHE A 154 6.23 -11.39 -0.20
C PHE A 154 5.75 -12.83 -0.37
N PHE A 155 4.62 -13.22 0.21
CA PHE A 155 4.09 -14.58 0.03
C PHE A 155 3.52 -14.81 -1.38
N THR A 156 2.94 -13.80 -2.03
CA THR A 156 2.49 -13.90 -3.43
C THR A 156 3.64 -14.31 -4.36
N SER A 157 4.87 -13.87 -4.06
CA SER A 157 6.07 -14.21 -4.85
C SER A 157 6.45 -15.70 -4.86
N PHE A 158 5.85 -16.55 -4.01
CA PHE A 158 6.13 -18.01 -3.96
C PHE A 158 4.97 -18.85 -4.50
N VAL A 159 3.91 -18.22 -4.97
CA VAL A 159 2.70 -18.92 -5.37
C VAL A 159 2.87 -19.58 -6.75
N GLY A 160 2.25 -20.74 -6.93
CA GLY A 160 2.08 -21.41 -8.24
C GLY A 160 0.65 -21.86 -8.55
N SER A 161 -0.34 -21.52 -7.72
CA SER A 161 -1.73 -21.93 -7.91
C SER A 161 -2.73 -20.82 -7.54
N LEU A 162 -3.91 -20.86 -8.18
CA LEU A 162 -4.94 -19.83 -8.00
C LEU A 162 -5.37 -19.65 -6.53
N PRO A 163 -5.67 -20.69 -5.73
CA PRO A 163 -6.15 -20.49 -4.37
C PRO A 163 -5.14 -19.73 -3.49
N TRP A 164 -3.86 -20.10 -3.58
CA TRP A 164 -2.79 -19.42 -2.85
C TRP A 164 -2.53 -18.01 -3.39
N PHE A 165 -2.71 -17.81 -4.70
CA PHE A 165 -2.59 -16.48 -5.31
C PHE A 165 -3.67 -15.58 -4.73
N SER A 166 -4.93 -15.96 -4.85
CA SER A 166 -6.06 -15.22 -4.32
C SER A 166 -5.95 -14.93 -2.83
N PHE A 167 -5.53 -15.91 -2.02
CA PHE A 167 -5.35 -15.71 -0.58
C PHE A 167 -4.25 -14.69 -0.26
N THR A 168 -3.07 -14.82 -0.85
CA THR A 168 -1.96 -13.88 -0.60
C THR A 168 -2.26 -12.48 -1.17
N ARG A 169 -2.95 -12.40 -2.32
CA ARG A 169 -3.49 -11.13 -2.86
C ARG A 169 -4.49 -10.49 -1.91
N PHE A 170 -5.38 -11.28 -1.30
CA PHE A 170 -6.31 -10.77 -0.28
C PHE A 170 -5.55 -10.16 0.91
N ILE A 171 -4.53 -10.85 1.44
CA ILE A 171 -3.71 -10.35 2.55
C ILE A 171 -2.96 -9.08 2.16
N SER A 172 -2.35 -9.06 0.98
CA SER A 172 -1.70 -7.87 0.41
C SER A 172 -2.69 -6.70 0.35
N GLY A 173 -3.91 -6.98 -0.12
CA GLY A 173 -5.01 -6.03 -0.23
C GLY A 173 -5.41 -5.36 1.08
N LEU A 174 -5.32 -6.05 2.23
CA LEU A 174 -5.72 -5.49 3.52
C LEU A 174 -5.01 -4.17 3.87
N SER A 175 -3.82 -3.94 3.32
CA SER A 175 -3.00 -2.76 3.61
C SER A 175 -3.22 -1.58 2.69
N SER A 176 -3.75 -1.78 1.48
CA SER A 176 -3.56 -0.87 0.34
C SER A 176 -3.94 0.57 0.62
N ASP A 177 -5.17 0.77 1.13
CA ASP A 177 -5.68 2.10 1.44
C ASP A 177 -5.25 2.57 2.85
N THR A 178 -5.11 1.65 3.80
CA THR A 178 -4.96 2.02 5.21
C THR A 178 -3.58 2.53 5.56
N GLN A 179 -2.53 2.04 4.89
CA GLN A 179 -1.18 2.51 5.13
C GLN A 179 -1.02 4.02 4.84
N TYR A 180 -1.62 4.50 3.74
CA TYR A 180 -1.52 5.90 3.34
C TYR A 180 -2.36 6.78 4.27
N VAL A 181 -3.60 6.37 4.57
CA VAL A 181 -4.54 7.15 5.40
C VAL A 181 -3.98 7.36 6.80
N LEU A 182 -3.45 6.32 7.43
CA LEU A 182 -2.98 6.41 8.82
C LEU A 182 -1.75 7.32 8.95
N MET A 183 -0.82 7.22 8.00
CA MET A 183 0.34 8.11 7.99
C MET A 183 -0.06 9.55 7.63
N TYR A 184 -0.99 9.74 6.69
CA TYR A 184 -1.55 11.05 6.36
C TYR A 184 -2.17 11.73 7.61
N ILE A 185 -2.96 10.99 8.39
CA ILE A 185 -3.58 11.51 9.63
C ILE A 185 -2.51 11.93 10.64
N LEU A 186 -1.48 11.10 10.86
CA LEU A 186 -0.38 11.45 11.77
C LEU A 186 0.31 12.74 11.33
N VAL A 187 0.66 12.86 10.05
CA VAL A 187 1.30 14.06 9.52
C VAL A 187 0.39 15.28 9.64
N PHE A 188 -0.90 15.12 9.37
CA PHE A 188 -1.90 16.19 9.47
C PHE A 188 -2.02 16.74 10.89
N GLU A 189 -1.95 15.87 11.91
CA GLU A 189 -2.04 16.26 13.31
C GLU A 189 -0.84 17.10 13.77
N TYR A 190 0.37 16.78 13.30
CA TYR A 190 1.60 17.45 13.73
C TYR A 190 1.98 18.68 12.88
N LEU A 191 1.30 18.91 11.75
CA LEU A 191 1.51 20.08 10.91
C LEU A 191 0.53 21.22 11.21
N SER A 192 1.06 22.45 11.25
CA SER A 192 0.24 23.65 11.35
C SER A 192 -0.61 23.85 10.07
N PRO A 193 -1.81 24.44 10.16
CA PRO A 193 -2.72 24.59 9.03
C PRO A 193 -2.09 25.23 7.78
N GLN A 194 -1.18 26.19 7.98
CA GLN A 194 -0.50 26.93 6.91
C GLN A 194 0.41 26.04 6.06
N HIS A 195 0.96 24.96 6.62
CA HIS A 195 1.89 24.07 5.93
C HIS A 195 1.25 22.75 5.50
N ARG A 196 -0.02 22.50 5.84
CA ARG A 196 -0.72 21.26 5.51
C ARG A 196 -0.81 21.03 4.00
N THR A 197 -1.18 22.03 3.21
CA THR A 197 -1.30 21.87 1.76
C THR A 197 0.02 21.47 1.10
N PHE A 198 1.11 22.15 1.47
CA PHE A 198 2.45 21.82 0.97
C PHE A 198 2.92 20.45 1.49
N GLY A 199 2.88 20.24 2.81
CA GLY A 199 3.43 19.06 3.45
C GLY A 199 2.65 17.77 3.19
N LEU A 200 1.33 17.85 3.02
CA LEU A 200 0.50 16.66 2.78
C LEU A 200 0.36 16.39 1.28
N ASN A 201 -0.14 17.35 0.50
CA ASN A 201 -0.52 17.07 -0.89
C ASN A 201 0.70 17.02 -1.83
N ILE A 202 1.65 17.96 -1.68
CA ILE A 202 2.80 18.00 -2.60
C ILE A 202 3.76 16.85 -2.30
N ILE A 203 4.05 16.57 -1.02
CA ILE A 203 4.94 15.46 -0.67
C ILE A 203 4.32 14.12 -1.06
N MET A 204 3.04 13.91 -0.78
CA MET A 204 2.34 12.71 -1.24
C MET A 204 2.44 12.58 -2.76
N GLY A 205 2.05 13.60 -3.52
CA GLY A 205 2.08 13.58 -4.98
C GLY A 205 3.48 13.32 -5.53
N VAL A 206 4.48 14.09 -5.09
CA VAL A 206 5.87 13.97 -5.60
C VAL A 206 6.47 12.61 -5.27
N PHE A 207 6.43 12.17 -4.02
CA PHE A 207 7.08 10.92 -3.62
C PHE A 207 6.34 9.69 -4.16
N TYR A 208 5.01 9.73 -4.21
CA TYR A 208 4.22 8.67 -4.84
C TYR A 208 4.50 8.60 -6.35
N SER A 209 4.55 9.74 -7.05
CA SER A 209 4.92 9.79 -8.47
C SER A 209 6.33 9.30 -8.74
N ILE A 210 7.30 9.63 -7.87
CA ILE A 210 8.67 9.10 -7.98
C ILE A 210 8.65 7.57 -7.87
N GLY A 211 7.94 7.02 -6.88
CA GLY A 211 7.77 5.57 -6.75
C GLY A 211 7.16 4.94 -8.00
N LEU A 212 6.11 5.56 -8.55
CA LEU A 212 5.42 5.07 -9.75
C LEU A 212 6.36 5.06 -10.96
N MET A 213 7.12 6.14 -11.16
CA MET A 213 8.03 6.28 -12.30
C MET A 213 9.19 5.30 -12.22
N ILE A 214 9.68 4.99 -11.01
CA ILE A 214 10.80 4.07 -10.80
C ILE A 214 10.37 2.59 -10.88
N SER A 215 9.14 2.26 -10.48
CA SER A 215 8.60 0.89 -10.45
C SER A 215 8.84 0.07 -11.72
N PRO A 216 8.48 0.53 -12.94
CA PRO A 216 8.70 -0.25 -14.15
C PRO A 216 10.19 -0.48 -14.46
N TRP A 217 11.06 0.47 -14.13
CA TRP A 217 12.51 0.30 -14.29
C TRP A 217 13.06 -0.78 -13.37
N ILE A 218 12.58 -0.84 -12.11
CA ILE A 218 12.93 -1.92 -11.18
C ILE A 218 12.43 -3.26 -11.72
N ALA A 219 11.20 -3.33 -12.24
CA ALA A 219 10.65 -4.56 -12.81
C ALA A 219 11.47 -5.07 -13.99
N ILE A 220 11.82 -4.20 -14.94
CA ILE A 220 12.66 -4.54 -16.09
C ILE A 220 14.06 -4.97 -15.64
N TRP A 221 14.67 -4.26 -14.69
CA TRP A 221 16.01 -4.58 -14.18
C TRP A 221 16.05 -5.94 -13.48
N LEU A 222 14.99 -6.30 -12.75
CA LEU A 222 14.89 -7.60 -12.07
C LEU A 222 14.41 -8.73 -12.98
N GLY A 223 13.72 -8.41 -14.08
CA GLY A 223 13.30 -9.36 -15.12
C GLY A 223 12.19 -10.34 -14.74
N ASN A 224 11.78 -10.41 -13.47
CA ASN A 224 10.77 -11.36 -13.00
C ASN A 224 9.88 -10.74 -11.92
N TRP A 225 8.57 -10.99 -12.01
CA TRP A 225 7.55 -10.48 -11.09
C TRP A 225 7.73 -10.91 -9.63
N ARG A 226 8.28 -12.11 -9.36
CA ARG A 226 8.58 -12.60 -8.02
C ARG A 226 9.67 -11.75 -7.37
N SER A 227 10.76 -11.50 -8.10
CA SER A 227 11.84 -10.62 -7.66
C SER A 227 11.36 -9.19 -7.44
N TYR A 228 10.48 -8.69 -8.31
CA TYR A 228 9.85 -7.38 -8.14
C TYR A 228 9.03 -7.30 -6.83
N LEU A 229 8.24 -8.33 -6.50
CA LEU A 229 7.50 -8.37 -5.23
C LEU A 229 8.42 -8.37 -4.01
N TRP A 230 9.61 -8.98 -4.08
CA TRP A 230 10.62 -8.84 -3.02
C TRP A 230 11.13 -7.40 -2.91
N ALA A 231 11.45 -6.77 -4.04
CA ALA A 231 11.90 -5.37 -4.06
C ALA A 231 10.82 -4.39 -3.57
N ALA A 232 9.53 -4.70 -3.77
CA ALA A 232 8.41 -3.91 -3.26
C ALA A 232 8.17 -4.14 -1.76
N SER A 233 8.32 -5.38 -1.28
CA SER A 233 7.99 -5.76 0.11
C SER A 233 9.11 -5.50 1.12
N LEU A 234 10.38 -5.70 0.76
CA LEU A 234 11.49 -5.57 1.71
C LEU A 234 11.67 -4.14 2.26
N PRO A 235 11.54 -3.06 1.47
CA PRO A 235 11.59 -1.69 2.00
C PRO A 235 10.50 -1.44 3.05
N ALA A 236 9.35 -2.12 3.02
CA ALA A 236 8.31 -1.94 4.02
C ALA A 236 8.79 -2.29 5.46
N LEU A 237 9.82 -3.12 5.62
CA LEU A 237 10.44 -3.41 6.92
C LEU A 237 11.01 -2.16 7.60
N GLY A 238 11.38 -1.13 6.83
CA GLY A 238 11.80 0.17 7.38
C GLY A 238 10.74 0.82 8.28
N MET A 239 9.46 0.49 8.11
CA MET A 239 8.37 0.97 8.98
C MET A 239 8.53 0.50 10.43
N LEU A 240 9.27 -0.59 10.70
CA LEU A 240 9.57 -1.03 12.06
C LEU A 240 10.42 0.00 12.85
N LEU A 241 11.14 0.87 12.15
CA LEU A 241 11.94 1.92 12.76
C LEU A 241 11.11 3.18 13.08
N PHE A 242 9.90 3.31 12.54
CA PHE A 242 9.07 4.52 12.71
C PHE A 242 8.75 4.83 14.18
N PRO A 243 8.41 3.87 15.05
CA PRO A 243 8.19 4.12 16.47
C PRO A 243 9.40 4.70 17.22
N LEU A 244 10.61 4.62 16.67
CA LEU A 244 11.81 5.22 17.28
C LEU A 244 11.90 6.73 17.01
N PHE A 245 11.28 7.21 15.94
CA PHE A 245 11.39 8.60 15.46
C PHE A 245 10.09 9.39 15.60
N LEU A 246 8.95 8.70 15.53
CA LEU A 246 7.63 9.31 15.51
C LEU A 246 6.92 9.15 16.84
N HIS A 247 6.19 10.19 17.21
CA HIS A 247 5.27 10.16 18.33
C HIS A 247 3.87 9.76 17.86
N GLU A 248 3.14 9.05 18.73
CA GLU A 248 1.73 8.72 18.50
C GLU A 248 0.86 9.97 18.36
N SER A 249 -0.26 9.85 17.65
CA SER A 249 -1.31 10.85 17.49
C SER A 249 -1.68 11.52 18.83
N VAL A 250 -1.51 12.84 18.90
CA VAL A 250 -1.85 13.62 20.10
C VAL A 250 -3.36 13.62 20.30
N GLU A 251 -4.13 13.76 19.21
CA GLU A 251 -5.58 13.75 19.28
C GLU A 251 -6.12 12.41 19.81
N TRP A 252 -5.54 11.29 19.35
CA TRP A 252 -5.89 9.98 19.87
C TRP A 252 -5.58 9.85 21.36
N LEU A 253 -4.40 10.28 21.80
CA LEU A 253 -4.03 10.23 23.21
C LEU A 253 -5.02 11.03 24.08
N LEU A 254 -5.44 12.20 23.62
CA LEU A 254 -6.44 13.01 24.30
C LEU A 254 -7.79 12.31 24.36
N THR A 255 -8.29 11.75 23.25
CA THR A 255 -9.58 11.04 23.22
C THR A 255 -9.58 9.79 24.10
N LYS A 256 -8.42 9.18 24.34
CA LYS A 256 -8.25 8.06 25.28
C LYS A 256 -7.98 8.49 26.73
N GLY A 257 -7.98 9.79 27.03
CA GLY A 257 -7.69 10.32 28.36
C GLY A 257 -6.23 10.15 28.81
N LYS A 258 -5.30 9.85 27.88
CA LYS A 258 -3.87 9.66 28.16
C LYS A 258 -3.12 11.00 28.12
N PHE A 259 -3.53 11.95 28.95
CA PHE A 259 -3.03 13.33 28.94
C PHE A 259 -1.53 13.44 29.20
N ASP A 260 -0.99 12.67 30.14
CA ASP A 260 0.44 12.74 30.49
C ASP A 260 1.32 12.34 29.31
N LYS A 261 0.91 11.31 28.55
CA LYS A 261 1.60 10.89 27.32
C LYS A 261 1.48 11.95 26.22
N ALA A 262 0.31 12.57 26.07
CA ALA A 262 0.11 13.65 25.10
C ALA A 262 1.07 14.81 25.36
N VAL A 263 1.19 15.26 26.63
CA VAL A 263 2.10 16.33 27.00
C VAL A 263 3.57 15.91 26.87
N SER A 264 3.92 14.69 27.27
CA SER A 264 5.28 14.16 27.06
C SER A 264 5.67 14.18 25.58
N ASN A 265 4.77 13.78 24.68
CA ASN A 265 5.02 13.83 23.23
C ASN A 265 5.20 15.26 22.74
N LEU A 266 4.32 16.19 23.13
CA LEU A 266 4.43 17.60 22.74
C LEU A 266 5.72 18.25 23.27
N LYS A 267 6.12 17.96 24.52
CA LYS A 267 7.40 18.41 25.08
C LYS A 267 8.59 17.84 24.32
N SER A 268 8.54 16.58 23.92
CA SER A 268 9.56 15.95 23.09
C SER A 268 9.67 16.63 21.72
N VAL A 269 8.53 16.92 21.08
CA VAL A 269 8.48 17.69 19.81
C VAL A 269 9.08 19.09 19.98
N ALA A 270 8.71 19.82 21.02
CA ALA A 270 9.27 21.15 21.32
C ALA A 270 10.79 21.08 21.51
N LYS A 271 11.28 20.08 22.27
CA LYS A 271 12.71 19.84 22.49
C LYS A 271 13.44 19.52 21.19
N PHE A 272 12.88 18.65 20.34
CA PHE A 272 13.44 18.31 19.03
C PHE A 272 13.51 19.54 18.12
N ASN A 273 12.50 20.40 18.21
CA ASN A 273 12.44 21.67 17.49
C ASN A 273 13.26 22.80 18.14
N ARG A 274 14.01 22.51 19.21
CA ARG A 274 14.82 23.48 19.97
C ARG A 274 14.00 24.68 20.47
N ARG A 275 12.75 24.43 20.87
CA ARG A 275 11.83 25.41 21.47
C ARG A 275 11.68 25.15 22.96
N GLN A 276 11.70 26.24 23.73
CA GLN A 276 11.34 26.24 25.14
C GLN A 276 9.88 26.70 25.26
N VAL A 277 9.03 25.86 25.84
CA VAL A 277 7.61 26.14 26.06
C VAL A 277 7.36 26.00 27.55
N GLU A 278 6.78 27.03 28.17
CA GLU A 278 6.47 27.02 29.60
C GLU A 278 5.47 25.92 29.95
N ASP A 279 5.65 25.30 31.12
CA ASP A 279 4.76 24.23 31.61
C ASP A 279 3.30 24.69 31.77
N SER A 280 3.11 25.98 32.09
CA SER A 280 1.80 26.63 32.18
C SER A 280 0.95 26.46 30.92
N VAL A 281 1.57 26.40 29.74
CA VAL A 281 0.91 26.21 28.44
C VAL A 281 0.32 24.81 28.34
N PHE A 282 1.07 23.80 28.80
CA PHE A 282 0.62 22.41 28.77
C PHE A 282 -0.48 22.17 29.82
N ASP A 283 -0.40 22.82 30.97
CA ASP A 283 -1.43 22.73 32.01
C ASP A 283 -2.77 23.32 31.55
N GLU A 284 -2.74 24.50 30.92
CA GLU A 284 -3.94 25.12 30.33
C GLU A 284 -4.54 24.26 29.21
N PHE A 285 -3.67 23.64 28.40
CA PHE A 285 -4.06 22.71 27.36
C PHE A 285 -4.77 21.46 27.92
N ILE A 286 -4.20 20.80 28.93
CA ILE A 286 -4.84 19.63 29.58
C ILE A 286 -6.19 20.05 30.18
N LYS A 287 -6.23 21.17 30.90
CA LYS A 287 -7.46 21.66 31.54
C LYS A 287 -8.59 21.80 30.53
N HIS A 288 -8.30 22.45 29.40
CA HIS A 288 -9.27 22.64 28.31
C HIS A 288 -9.81 21.31 27.75
N TYR A 289 -8.94 20.33 27.48
CA TYR A 289 -9.37 19.03 26.94
C TYR A 289 -10.11 18.16 27.97
N ARG A 290 -9.74 18.25 29.25
CA ARG A 290 -10.46 17.55 30.33
C ARG A 290 -11.88 18.07 30.49
N GLU A 291 -12.08 19.38 30.44
CA GLU A 291 -13.42 20.00 30.45
C GLU A 291 -14.24 19.55 29.23
N LYS A 292 -13.63 19.52 28.04
CA LYS A 292 -14.28 19.07 26.81
C LYS A 292 -14.72 17.60 26.89
N LEU A 293 -13.86 16.70 27.38
CA LEU A 293 -14.18 15.28 27.56
C LEU A 293 -15.31 15.06 28.56
N ASN A 294 -15.28 15.74 29.71
CA ASN A 294 -16.34 15.67 30.71
C ASN A 294 -17.68 16.16 30.16
N SER A 295 -17.68 17.26 29.38
CA SER A 295 -18.90 17.77 28.75
C SER A 295 -19.51 16.80 27.74
N THR A 296 -18.65 16.04 27.03
CA THR A 296 -19.08 15.06 26.02
C THR A 296 -19.66 13.81 26.68
N GLN A 297 -19.04 13.32 27.76
CA GLN A 297 -19.56 12.21 28.55
C GLN A 297 -20.91 12.54 29.19
N LYS A 298 -21.07 13.76 29.72
CA LYS A 298 -22.34 14.21 30.31
C LYS A 298 -23.46 14.26 29.26
N LYS A 299 -23.20 14.83 28.08
CA LYS A 299 -24.17 14.83 26.96
C LYS A 299 -24.55 13.41 26.49
N SER A 300 -23.57 12.50 26.42
CA SER A 300 -23.85 11.10 26.10
C SER A 300 -24.78 10.46 27.13
N SER A 301 -24.51 10.65 28.42
CA SER A 301 -25.39 10.17 29.50
C SER A 301 -26.82 10.69 29.36
N ASP A 302 -26.97 11.98 29.07
CA ASP A 302 -28.29 12.62 28.96
C ASP A 302 -29.05 12.25 27.67
N THR A 303 -28.38 11.72 26.64
CA THR A 303 -29.02 11.34 25.36
C THR A 303 -29.57 9.90 25.38
N PHE A 304 -29.07 9.06 26.29
CA PHE A 304 -29.51 7.67 26.45
C PHE A 304 -30.41 7.46 27.68
N MET A 305 -30.84 8.54 28.34
CA MET A 305 -31.78 8.56 29.45
C MET A 305 -33.12 9.15 28.99
#